data_AF-A0A0F9Y2K6-F1
#
_entry.id   AF-A0A0F9Y2K6-F1
#
_cell.length_a   1.000
_cell.length_b   1.000
_cell.length_c   1.000
_cell.angle_alpha   90.00
_cell.angle_beta   90.00
_cell.angle_gamma   90.00
#
_symmetry.space_group_name_H-M   'P 1'
#
loop_
_entity.id
_entity.type
_entity.pdbx_description
1 polymer ?
#
loop_
_entity_poly.entity_id
_entity_poly.type
_entity_poly.pdbx_seq_one_letter_code
_entity_poly.pdbx_strand_id
1 'polypeptide(L)'
;MTVTNPQHFIDMIPTERWELLNGRTSLKGKLSGKEPDWVEPASPAEATPGSELSDNQSATPLTQHDDSKDSVVVAVEVPDQSEKKGEKLIHGKIQRLGDFVDTDALAPAQFLVSSRTNEEIGSHCLEYTNPEFRARAKEGFNVVVAGKAFGCGSSREQAVSALLGCGIECVIAESFAFIYGRNQPSLGLLGFTMDDPAFFEAAVDSAEISIDLEANKINIGEAEFSFQLSTMERELVEAGGITPAFKKFGKQLFDMICGSTKDGRRTVEVGGQAAGMQW
;
A
#
# COMPACT_ATOMS: atom_id res chain seq x y z
N MET A 1 -35.51 22.59 -2.56
CA MET A 1 -36.07 21.23 -2.72
C MET A 1 -36.80 20.86 -1.45
N THR A 2 -38.11 20.70 -1.49
CA THR A 2 -38.92 20.24 -0.34
C THR A 2 -38.86 18.72 -0.28
N VAL A 3 -38.10 18.19 0.68
CA VAL A 3 -38.01 16.74 0.93
C VAL A 3 -39.36 16.29 1.47
N THR A 4 -40.06 15.48 0.70
CA THR A 4 -41.37 14.92 1.09
C THR A 4 -41.13 13.61 1.84
N ASN A 5 -41.91 13.35 2.89
CA ASN A 5 -41.75 12.16 3.72
C ASN A 5 -41.89 10.87 2.89
N PRO A 6 -40.85 10.01 2.82
CA PRO A 6 -40.84 8.83 1.98
C PRO A 6 -41.62 7.64 2.58
N GLN A 7 -42.27 7.78 3.74
CA GLN A 7 -42.93 6.67 4.45
C GLN A 7 -43.90 5.87 3.56
N HIS A 8 -44.65 6.54 2.70
CA HIS A 8 -45.60 5.86 1.79
C HIS A 8 -44.92 4.88 0.81
N PHE A 9 -43.67 5.12 0.41
CA PHE A 9 -42.90 4.18 -0.41
C PHE A 9 -42.38 2.98 0.39
N ILE A 10 -42.07 3.20 1.67
CA ILE A 10 -41.62 2.16 2.59
C ILE A 10 -42.78 1.21 2.90
N ASP A 11 -43.97 1.75 3.13
CA ASP A 11 -45.18 0.97 3.43
C ASP A 11 -45.66 0.12 2.23
N MET A 12 -45.23 0.46 1.00
CA MET A 12 -45.49 -0.32 -0.21
C MET A 12 -44.60 -1.57 -0.33
N ILE A 13 -43.55 -1.71 0.49
CA ILE A 13 -42.70 -2.90 0.49
C ILE A 13 -43.45 -4.00 1.25
N PRO A 14 -43.84 -5.11 0.59
CA PRO A 14 -44.50 -6.21 1.28
C PRO A 14 -43.60 -6.74 2.40
N THR A 15 -44.15 -6.87 3.61
CA THR A 15 -43.40 -7.25 4.81
C THR A 15 -42.69 -8.59 4.63
N GLU A 16 -43.32 -9.53 3.92
CA GLU A 16 -42.71 -10.82 3.55
C GLU A 16 -41.45 -10.68 2.69
N ARG A 17 -41.43 -9.73 1.74
CA ARG A 17 -40.26 -9.45 0.90
C ARG A 17 -39.14 -8.79 1.69
N TRP A 18 -39.50 -7.91 2.63
CA TRP A 18 -38.56 -7.26 3.54
C TRP A 18 -37.90 -8.27 4.49
N GLU A 19 -38.65 -9.24 5.00
CA GLU A 19 -38.14 -10.31 5.86
C GLU A 19 -37.22 -11.29 5.12
N LEU A 20 -37.55 -11.60 3.86
CA LEU A 20 -36.71 -12.41 2.95
C LEU A 20 -35.35 -11.76 2.67
N LEU A 21 -35.32 -10.43 2.49
CA LEU A 21 -34.09 -9.67 2.22
C LEU A 21 -33.24 -9.43 3.47
N ASN A 22 -33.87 -9.28 4.64
CA ASN A 22 -33.17 -8.99 5.89
C ASN A 22 -32.67 -10.22 6.65
N GLY A 23 -32.82 -11.44 6.11
CA GLY A 23 -32.24 -12.66 6.66
C GLY A 23 -32.66 -12.97 8.10
N ARG A 24 -33.76 -12.38 8.60
CA ARG A 24 -34.25 -12.55 9.98
C ARG A 24 -35.09 -13.80 10.17
N THR A 25 -35.50 -14.47 9.10
CA THR A 25 -35.79 -15.90 9.14
C THR A 25 -34.46 -16.65 9.09
N SER A 26 -34.02 -17.13 10.26
CA SER A 26 -33.09 -18.26 10.36
C SER A 26 -33.40 -19.25 9.24
N LEU A 27 -32.41 -19.54 8.40
CA LEU A 27 -32.47 -20.52 7.32
C LEU A 27 -33.00 -21.85 7.88
N LYS A 28 -34.33 -22.05 7.84
CA LYS A 28 -34.95 -23.37 7.89
C LYS A 28 -35.02 -23.93 6.46
N GLY A 29 -33.90 -23.87 5.76
CA GLY A 29 -33.66 -24.74 4.61
C GLY A 29 -33.11 -26.06 5.15
N LYS A 30 -33.70 -27.20 4.77
CA LYS A 30 -33.04 -28.50 4.96
C LYS A 30 -31.66 -28.38 4.30
N LEU A 31 -30.59 -28.55 5.08
CA LEU A 31 -29.24 -28.72 4.60
C LEU A 31 -29.24 -29.96 3.67
N SER A 32 -29.46 -29.74 2.37
CA SER A 32 -29.32 -30.75 1.32
C SER A 32 -27.89 -30.77 0.79
N GLY A 33 -26.94 -30.81 1.72
CA GLY A 33 -25.53 -30.97 1.47
C GLY A 33 -24.94 -31.54 2.75
N LYS A 34 -24.25 -32.68 2.64
CA LYS A 34 -23.47 -33.22 3.75
C LYS A 34 -22.51 -32.11 4.18
N GLU A 35 -22.51 -31.71 5.45
CA GLU A 35 -21.48 -30.81 5.96
C GLU A 35 -20.12 -31.39 5.57
N PRO A 36 -19.21 -30.60 5.01
CA PRO A 36 -17.89 -31.11 4.66
C PRO A 36 -17.22 -31.60 5.95
N ASP A 37 -16.88 -32.89 5.98
CA ASP A 37 -16.08 -33.46 7.07
C ASP A 37 -14.73 -32.75 7.04
N TRP A 38 -14.54 -31.84 7.99
CA TRP A 38 -13.29 -31.14 8.16
C TRP A 38 -12.32 -32.08 8.89
N VAL A 39 -11.32 -32.57 8.17
CA VAL A 39 -10.23 -33.35 8.75
C VAL A 39 -9.02 -32.43 8.91
N GLU A 40 -8.60 -32.23 10.15
CA GLU A 40 -7.37 -31.50 10.46
C GLU A 40 -6.20 -32.22 9.78
N PRO A 41 -5.36 -31.54 8.97
CA PRO A 41 -4.19 -32.20 8.41
C PRO A 41 -3.28 -32.62 9.57
N ALA A 42 -2.88 -33.90 9.55
CA ALA A 42 -2.04 -34.48 10.59
C ALA A 42 -0.81 -33.59 10.84
N SER A 43 -0.59 -33.28 12.11
CA SER A 43 0.66 -32.66 12.56
C SER A 43 1.83 -33.55 12.10
N PRO A 44 3.04 -33.02 11.82
CA PRO A 44 4.15 -33.77 11.21
C PRO A 44 4.58 -35.07 11.93
N ALA A 45 4.05 -35.32 13.13
CA ALA A 45 4.31 -36.50 13.95
C ALA A 45 3.43 -37.73 13.63
N GLU A 46 2.35 -37.64 12.84
CA GLU A 46 1.37 -38.74 12.67
C GLU A 46 1.30 -39.35 11.25
N ALA A 47 2.22 -39.01 10.35
CA ALA A 47 2.30 -39.69 9.05
C ALA A 47 2.87 -41.12 9.20
N THR A 48 1.99 -42.13 9.11
CA THR A 48 2.39 -43.55 9.04
C THR A 48 2.79 -43.92 7.59
N PRO A 49 3.82 -44.73 7.35
CA PRO A 49 4.44 -44.86 6.02
C PRO A 49 3.79 -45.93 5.14
N GLY A 50 3.67 -45.66 3.83
CA GLY A 50 3.70 -46.70 2.80
C GLY A 50 2.82 -46.50 1.57
N SER A 51 3.41 -46.01 0.48
CA SER A 51 3.52 -46.79 -0.77
C SER A 51 4.63 -46.20 -1.65
N GLU A 52 5.67 -46.99 -1.87
CA GLU A 52 6.91 -46.66 -2.56
C GLU A 52 6.73 -46.36 -4.05
N LEU A 53 7.51 -45.42 -4.58
CA LEU A 53 8.14 -45.51 -5.90
C LEU A 53 9.45 -44.70 -5.87
N SER A 54 10.56 -45.45 -5.83
CA SER A 54 11.94 -45.15 -6.23
C SER A 54 12.37 -43.70 -6.49
N ASP A 55 13.32 -43.19 -5.72
CA ASP A 55 14.72 -43.22 -6.17
C ASP A 55 15.71 -42.83 -5.06
N ASN A 56 16.94 -43.26 -5.28
CA ASN A 56 17.91 -43.69 -4.29
C ASN A 56 18.88 -42.56 -3.88
N GLN A 57 19.30 -42.60 -2.61
CA GLN A 57 20.53 -42.02 -2.02
C GLN A 57 20.56 -40.49 -1.82
N SER A 58 20.84 -39.94 -0.64
CA SER A 58 21.13 -40.49 0.68
C SER A 58 21.19 -39.28 1.62
N ALA A 59 20.22 -39.17 2.51
CA ALA A 59 20.29 -38.32 3.69
C ALA A 59 20.93 -39.12 4.83
N THR A 60 21.78 -38.47 5.62
CA THR A 60 22.24 -38.98 6.92
C THR A 60 22.04 -37.85 7.95
N PRO A 61 21.59 -38.16 9.18
CA PRO A 61 20.57 -37.38 9.88
C PRO A 61 21.12 -36.37 10.90
N LEU A 62 20.27 -35.39 11.22
CA LEU A 62 20.38 -34.49 12.36
C LEU A 62 20.25 -35.27 13.68
N THR A 63 21.36 -35.46 14.38
CA THR A 63 21.39 -35.78 15.81
C THR A 63 21.18 -34.51 16.63
N GLN A 64 20.33 -34.62 17.64
CA GLN A 64 20.18 -33.64 18.72
C GLN A 64 21.52 -33.45 19.44
N HIS A 65 22.00 -32.22 19.52
CA HIS A 65 23.10 -31.83 20.40
C HIS A 65 22.73 -30.55 21.16
N ASP A 66 22.44 -30.78 22.44
CA ASP A 66 22.93 -30.10 23.65
C ASP A 66 23.48 -28.66 23.54
N ASP A 67 23.03 -27.84 24.49
CA ASP A 67 23.51 -26.50 24.80
C ASP A 67 25.01 -26.51 25.11
N SER A 68 25.83 -25.84 24.29
CA SER A 68 27.00 -25.02 24.71
C SER A 68 27.94 -24.73 23.53
N LYS A 69 28.30 -23.45 23.38
CA LYS A 69 29.48 -22.90 22.66
C LYS A 69 29.51 -23.06 21.13
N ASP A 70 29.21 -21.99 20.41
CA ASP A 70 30.24 -21.17 19.74
C ASP A 70 29.55 -20.08 18.90
N SER A 71 29.68 -18.84 19.35
CA SER A 71 29.31 -17.65 18.60
C SER A 71 30.29 -17.47 17.43
N VAL A 72 29.89 -17.90 16.23
CA VAL A 72 30.56 -17.47 15.00
C VAL A 72 29.91 -16.17 14.56
N VAL A 73 30.53 -15.06 14.96
CA VAL A 73 30.34 -13.74 14.37
C VAL A 73 30.69 -13.82 12.89
N VAL A 74 29.68 -13.95 12.04
CA VAL A 74 29.85 -13.61 10.62
C VAL A 74 29.79 -12.09 10.56
N ALA A 75 30.96 -11.47 10.63
CA ALA A 75 31.12 -10.09 10.24
C ALA A 75 30.72 -10.00 8.76
N VAL A 76 29.48 -9.62 8.49
CA VAL A 76 29.13 -9.07 7.20
C VAL A 76 29.80 -7.71 7.18
N GLU A 77 30.97 -7.64 6.55
CA GLU A 77 31.57 -6.38 6.16
C GLU A 77 30.52 -5.66 5.32
N VAL A 78 29.87 -4.68 5.92
CA VAL A 78 29.09 -3.67 5.20
C VAL A 78 30.13 -2.94 4.37
N PRO A 79 30.15 -3.10 3.04
CA PRO A 79 31.09 -2.35 2.23
C PRO A 79 30.77 -0.87 2.47
N ASP A 80 31.80 -0.14 2.91
CA ASP A 80 31.85 1.32 2.98
C ASP A 80 31.69 1.87 1.57
N GLN A 81 30.44 1.97 1.14
CA GLN A 81 30.05 2.60 -0.11
C GLN A 81 29.59 4.01 0.26
N SER A 82 30.58 4.88 0.38
CA SER A 82 30.44 6.30 0.05
C SER A 82 30.14 6.45 -1.46
N GLU A 83 29.06 5.82 -1.91
CA GLU A 83 28.51 6.04 -3.25
C GLU A 83 27.68 7.30 -3.18
N LYS A 84 28.04 8.25 -4.06
CA LYS A 84 27.43 9.56 -4.23
C LYS A 84 25.91 9.46 -4.11
N LYS A 85 25.37 10.06 -3.04
CA LYS A 85 23.94 10.35 -2.89
C LYS A 85 23.55 11.23 -4.08
N GLY A 86 23.01 10.60 -5.13
CA GLY A 86 22.64 11.30 -6.35
C GLY A 86 21.49 12.24 -6.05
N GLU A 87 21.59 13.48 -6.51
CA GLU A 87 20.51 14.45 -6.49
C GLU A 87 19.26 13.79 -7.09
N LYS A 88 18.28 13.47 -6.24
CA LYS A 88 17.11 12.70 -6.66
C LYS A 88 16.03 13.67 -7.11
N LEU A 89 16.17 14.04 -8.38
CA LEU A 89 15.39 15.07 -9.04
C LEU A 89 14.38 14.40 -9.98
N ILE A 90 13.09 14.58 -9.69
CA ILE A 90 12.00 14.19 -10.59
C ILE A 90 11.73 15.36 -11.52
N HIS A 91 11.67 15.10 -12.83
CA HIS A 91 11.32 16.08 -13.84
C HIS A 91 10.15 15.59 -14.69
N GLY A 92 9.25 16.50 -15.04
CA GLY A 92 8.28 16.25 -16.09
C GLY A 92 7.18 17.30 -16.11
N LYS A 93 5.97 16.89 -16.51
CA LYS A 93 4.84 17.79 -16.72
C LYS A 93 3.66 17.44 -15.82
N ILE A 94 2.96 18.49 -15.42
CA ILE A 94 1.77 18.40 -14.56
C ILE A 94 0.57 17.93 -15.38
N GLN A 95 -0.18 16.97 -14.82
CA GLN A 95 -1.57 16.69 -15.15
C GLN A 95 -2.45 17.20 -14.02
N ARG A 96 -3.20 18.28 -14.26
CA ARG A 96 -4.08 18.87 -13.25
C ARG A 96 -5.39 18.07 -13.18
N LEU A 97 -5.74 17.62 -11.98
CA LEU A 97 -7.02 16.98 -11.69
C LEU A 97 -7.80 17.82 -10.66
N GLY A 98 -9.12 17.62 -10.61
CA GLY A 98 -10.01 18.34 -9.71
C GLY A 98 -10.06 17.78 -8.29
N ASP A 99 -11.11 18.17 -7.58
CA ASP A 99 -11.47 17.62 -6.27
C ASP A 99 -12.14 16.24 -6.42
N PHE A 100 -12.07 15.44 -5.36
CA PHE A 100 -12.82 14.19 -5.18
C PHE A 100 -12.62 13.17 -6.30
N VAL A 101 -11.42 13.09 -6.86
CA VAL A 101 -11.05 11.98 -7.75
C VAL A 101 -11.07 10.70 -6.94
N ASP A 102 -12.04 9.82 -7.21
CA ASP A 102 -12.25 8.60 -6.45
C ASP A 102 -11.42 7.41 -6.97
N THR A 103 -11.38 6.34 -6.17
CA THR A 103 -10.64 5.12 -6.52
C THR A 103 -11.26 4.33 -7.67
N ASP A 104 -12.55 4.52 -7.96
CA ASP A 104 -13.23 3.88 -9.09
C ASP A 104 -12.86 4.57 -10.42
N ALA A 105 -12.65 5.88 -10.42
CA ALA A 105 -12.15 6.64 -11.56
C ALA A 105 -10.69 6.26 -11.85
N LEU A 106 -9.85 6.14 -10.81
CA LEU A 106 -8.46 5.73 -10.96
C LEU A 106 -8.30 4.28 -11.39
N ALA A 107 -9.15 3.37 -10.90
CA ALA A 107 -9.06 1.94 -11.17
C ALA A 107 -10.47 1.30 -11.24
N PRO A 108 -11.12 1.32 -12.43
CA PRO A 108 -12.49 0.86 -12.57
C PRO A 108 -12.64 -0.64 -12.26
N ALA A 109 -13.62 -0.98 -11.40
CA ALA A 109 -13.78 -2.31 -10.83
C ALA A 109 -13.84 -3.45 -11.85
N GLN A 110 -14.45 -3.20 -13.01
CA GLN A 110 -14.66 -4.18 -14.08
C GLN A 110 -13.36 -4.74 -14.67
N PHE A 111 -12.25 -3.99 -14.59
CA PHE A 111 -10.95 -4.42 -15.11
C PHE A 111 -10.08 -5.10 -14.05
N LEU A 112 -10.40 -4.94 -12.76
CA LEU A 112 -9.58 -5.46 -11.67
C LEU A 112 -9.59 -7.00 -11.57
N VAL A 113 -10.63 -7.65 -12.10
CA VAL A 113 -10.74 -9.11 -12.11
C VAL A 113 -9.80 -9.74 -13.15
N SER A 114 -9.59 -9.04 -14.28
CA SER A 114 -8.78 -9.51 -15.40
C SER A 114 -7.33 -9.05 -15.32
N SER A 115 -7.05 -7.88 -14.75
CA SER A 115 -5.71 -7.30 -14.69
C SER A 115 -4.89 -7.84 -13.52
N ARG A 116 -3.64 -8.23 -13.78
CA ARG A 116 -2.70 -8.81 -12.81
C ARG A 116 -1.46 -7.95 -12.59
N THR A 117 -1.12 -7.08 -13.54
CA THR A 117 0.03 -6.18 -13.44
C THR A 117 -0.39 -4.71 -13.27
N ASN A 118 0.53 -3.87 -12.80
CA ASN A 118 0.28 -2.43 -12.69
C ASN A 118 -0.05 -1.84 -14.06
N GLU A 119 0.65 -2.25 -15.12
CA GLU A 119 0.46 -1.76 -16.50
C GLU A 119 -0.93 -2.11 -17.04
N GLU A 120 -1.42 -3.33 -16.79
CA GLU A 120 -2.77 -3.78 -17.18
C GLU A 120 -3.88 -3.07 -16.39
N ILE A 121 -3.61 -2.61 -15.16
CA ILE A 121 -4.55 -1.77 -14.42
C ILE A 121 -4.45 -0.32 -14.94
N GLY A 122 -3.23 0.16 -15.16
CA GLY A 122 -2.92 1.50 -15.65
C GLY A 122 -3.46 1.79 -17.05
N SER A 123 -3.62 0.77 -17.91
CA SER A 123 -4.28 0.94 -19.22
C SER A 123 -5.73 1.41 -19.12
N HIS A 124 -6.34 1.31 -17.93
CA HIS A 124 -7.71 1.74 -17.63
C HIS A 124 -7.78 2.91 -16.62
N CYS A 125 -6.63 3.48 -16.23
CA CYS A 125 -6.59 4.60 -15.29
C CYS A 125 -7.29 5.84 -15.85
N LEU A 126 -8.27 6.38 -15.12
CA LEU A 126 -9.09 7.54 -15.52
C LEU A 126 -9.74 7.38 -16.91
N GLU A 127 -10.05 6.15 -17.31
CA GLU A 127 -10.59 5.84 -18.64
C GLU A 127 -11.84 6.64 -18.99
N TYR A 128 -12.74 6.81 -18.03
CA TYR A 128 -14.03 7.46 -18.25
C TYR A 128 -14.04 8.96 -17.99
N THR A 129 -13.17 9.44 -17.10
CA THR A 129 -13.16 10.84 -16.67
C THR A 129 -12.11 11.67 -17.39
N ASN A 130 -10.94 11.09 -17.70
CA ASN A 130 -9.83 11.76 -18.37
C ASN A 130 -9.19 10.81 -19.39
N PRO A 131 -9.83 10.57 -20.54
CA PRO A 131 -9.36 9.58 -21.52
C PRO A 131 -7.92 9.80 -22.00
N GLU A 132 -7.48 11.04 -22.12
CA GLU A 132 -6.14 11.42 -22.58
C GLU A 132 -5.04 11.23 -21.53
N PHE A 133 -5.39 11.02 -20.25
CA PHE A 133 -4.45 10.96 -19.13
C PHE A 133 -3.34 9.92 -19.35
N ARG A 134 -3.72 8.74 -19.84
CA ARG A 134 -2.83 7.60 -20.06
C ARG A 134 -1.86 7.82 -21.23
N ALA A 135 -2.32 8.52 -22.27
CA ALA A 135 -1.48 8.88 -23.41
C ALA A 135 -0.47 9.96 -22.99
N ARG A 136 -0.94 11.01 -22.34
CA ARG A 136 -0.11 12.10 -21.81
C ARG A 136 0.94 11.60 -20.82
N ALA A 137 0.62 10.64 -19.94
CA ALA A 137 1.61 10.08 -19.02
C ALA A 137 2.85 9.53 -19.76
N LYS A 138 2.67 8.90 -20.92
CA LYS A 138 3.77 8.40 -21.78
C LYS A 138 4.56 9.51 -22.48
N GLU A 139 4.00 10.72 -22.57
CA GLU A 139 4.63 11.91 -23.14
C GLU A 139 5.39 12.74 -22.09
N GLY A 140 5.62 12.17 -20.90
CA GLY A 140 6.35 12.83 -19.80
C GLY A 140 5.46 13.65 -18.86
N PHE A 141 4.14 13.50 -18.94
CA PHE A 141 3.22 14.07 -17.96
C PHE A 141 3.07 13.15 -16.74
N ASN A 142 4.17 12.99 -16.02
CA ASN A 142 4.37 12.03 -14.93
C ASN A 142 4.05 12.59 -13.54
N VAL A 143 3.61 13.84 -13.40
CA VAL A 143 3.23 14.42 -12.10
C VAL A 143 1.76 14.79 -12.08
N VAL A 144 1.01 14.26 -11.11
CA VAL A 144 -0.40 14.60 -10.89
C VAL A 144 -0.50 15.71 -9.86
N VAL A 145 -1.25 16.76 -10.16
CA VAL A 145 -1.59 17.82 -9.18
C VAL A 145 -3.10 17.85 -9.04
N ALA A 146 -3.63 17.47 -7.88
CA ALA A 146 -5.06 17.33 -7.62
C ALA A 146 -5.58 18.31 -6.56
N GLY A 147 -6.89 18.38 -6.40
CA GLY A 147 -7.54 19.17 -5.36
C GLY A 147 -7.74 18.37 -4.06
N LYS A 148 -8.93 18.48 -3.47
CA LYS A 148 -9.29 17.89 -2.18
C LYS A 148 -9.68 16.42 -2.29
N ALA A 149 -9.40 15.66 -1.24
CA ALA A 149 -9.83 14.28 -1.05
C ALA A 149 -9.51 13.35 -2.24
N PHE A 150 -8.30 13.48 -2.80
CA PHE A 150 -7.85 12.60 -3.87
C PHE A 150 -7.73 11.14 -3.39
N GLY A 151 -8.20 10.21 -4.22
CA GLY A 151 -8.30 8.79 -3.89
C GLY A 151 -9.44 8.46 -2.92
N CYS A 152 -10.51 9.26 -2.90
CA CYS A 152 -11.68 8.97 -2.06
C CYS A 152 -12.45 7.73 -2.53
N GLY A 153 -13.37 7.24 -1.69
CA GLY A 153 -14.15 6.05 -1.99
C GLY A 153 -13.58 4.78 -1.36
N SER A 154 -13.58 3.68 -2.12
CA SER A 154 -13.30 2.35 -1.58
C SER A 154 -11.79 2.10 -1.32
N SER A 155 -11.50 1.19 -0.39
CA SER A 155 -10.14 0.78 -0.01
C SER A 155 -9.47 -0.06 -1.11
N ARG A 156 -9.08 0.58 -2.21
CA ARG A 156 -8.43 -0.07 -3.36
C ARG A 156 -7.00 0.40 -3.51
N GLU A 157 -6.08 -0.51 -3.20
CA GLU A 157 -4.65 -0.36 -3.51
C GLU A 157 -4.41 -0.25 -5.03
N GLN A 158 -5.30 -0.82 -5.83
CA GLN A 158 -5.26 -0.80 -7.29
C GLN A 158 -5.32 0.62 -7.85
N ALA A 159 -5.87 1.60 -7.13
CA ALA A 159 -5.84 3.00 -7.54
C ALA A 159 -4.40 3.54 -7.64
N VAL A 160 -3.53 3.15 -6.70
CA VAL A 160 -2.11 3.50 -6.73
C VAL A 160 -1.38 2.70 -7.81
N SER A 161 -1.67 1.39 -7.92
CA SER A 161 -1.13 0.55 -9.00
C SER A 161 -1.44 1.10 -10.39
N ALA A 162 -2.63 1.65 -10.60
CA ALA A 162 -3.04 2.24 -11.87
C ALA A 162 -2.15 3.43 -12.25
N LEU A 163 -1.88 4.34 -11.30
CA LEU A 163 -1.02 5.49 -11.50
C LEU A 163 0.43 5.07 -11.79
N LEU A 164 0.96 4.13 -11.01
CA LEU A 164 2.29 3.55 -11.27
C LEU A 164 2.36 2.89 -12.66
N GLY A 165 1.32 2.15 -13.05
CA GLY A 165 1.23 1.51 -14.36
C GLY A 165 1.11 2.48 -15.55
N CYS A 166 0.64 3.70 -15.31
CA CYS A 166 0.69 4.79 -16.30
C CYS A 166 2.07 5.42 -16.44
N GLY A 167 2.98 5.21 -15.49
CA GLY A 167 4.24 5.93 -15.39
C GLY A 167 4.14 7.25 -14.64
N ILE A 168 3.15 7.42 -13.75
CA ILE A 168 3.12 8.55 -12.84
C ILE A 168 4.17 8.35 -11.75
N GLU A 169 4.98 9.37 -11.54
CA GLU A 169 6.08 9.37 -10.56
C GLU A 169 5.68 10.06 -9.26
N CYS A 170 4.80 11.05 -9.30
CA CYS A 170 4.40 11.81 -8.11
C CYS A 170 2.94 12.27 -8.17
N VAL A 171 2.26 12.27 -7.02
CA VAL A 171 0.95 12.87 -6.81
C VAL A 171 1.02 13.93 -5.72
N ILE A 172 0.62 15.15 -6.05
CA ILE A 172 0.54 16.29 -5.13
C ILE A 172 -0.92 16.70 -5.04
N ALA A 173 -1.48 16.86 -3.85
CA ALA A 173 -2.89 17.22 -3.67
C ALA A 173 -3.10 18.14 -2.48
N GLU A 174 -4.22 18.86 -2.42
CA GLU A 174 -4.61 19.59 -1.20
C GLU A 174 -4.85 18.62 -0.04
N SER A 175 -5.46 17.47 -0.32
CA SER A 175 -5.63 16.40 0.66
C SER A 175 -5.85 15.06 -0.02
N PHE A 176 -5.39 14.00 0.66
CA PHE A 176 -5.67 12.62 0.29
C PHE A 176 -6.78 12.03 1.15
N ALA A 177 -7.53 11.09 0.59
CA ALA A 177 -8.35 10.21 1.41
C ALA A 177 -7.46 9.34 2.32
N PHE A 178 -7.91 9.09 3.55
CA PHE A 178 -7.11 8.45 4.59
C PHE A 178 -6.46 7.12 4.17
N ILE A 179 -7.22 6.26 3.48
CA ILE A 179 -6.71 4.95 3.04
C ILE A 179 -5.75 5.10 1.86
N TYR A 180 -6.13 5.86 0.84
CA TYR A 180 -5.28 6.11 -0.32
C TYR A 180 -3.92 6.70 0.08
N GLY A 181 -3.92 7.69 0.98
CA GLY A 181 -2.70 8.32 1.47
C GLY A 181 -1.68 7.33 2.07
N ARG A 182 -2.14 6.26 2.72
CA ARG A 182 -1.28 5.20 3.28
C ARG A 182 -0.81 4.20 2.23
N ASN A 183 -1.62 3.96 1.21
CA ASN A 183 -1.31 3.02 0.14
C ASN A 183 -0.18 3.56 -0.75
N GLN A 184 -0.11 4.87 -0.98
CA GLN A 184 0.90 5.52 -1.83
C GLN A 184 2.34 5.10 -1.47
N PRO A 185 2.88 5.45 -0.28
CA PRO A 185 4.24 5.09 0.07
C PRO A 185 4.40 3.57 0.24
N SER A 186 3.35 2.86 0.68
CA SER A 186 3.37 1.40 0.82
C SER A 186 3.60 0.66 -0.50
N LEU A 187 3.10 1.20 -1.60
CA LEU A 187 3.24 0.64 -2.95
C LEU A 187 4.36 1.32 -3.76
N GLY A 188 5.07 2.29 -3.18
CA GLY A 188 6.20 2.96 -3.81
C GLY A 188 5.83 4.13 -4.71
N LEU A 189 4.60 4.67 -4.62
CA LEU A 189 4.24 5.92 -5.29
C LEU A 189 4.54 7.11 -4.39
N LEU A 190 5.32 8.08 -4.89
CA LEU A 190 5.55 9.33 -4.18
C LEU A 190 4.25 10.14 -4.15
N GLY A 191 3.84 10.56 -2.96
CA GLY A 191 2.78 11.54 -2.83
C GLY A 191 2.84 12.29 -1.51
N PHE A 192 2.51 13.56 -1.56
CA PHE A 192 2.48 14.44 -0.38
C PHE A 192 1.43 15.54 -0.59
N THR A 193 0.98 16.11 0.52
CA THR A 193 -0.01 17.19 0.50
C THR A 193 0.68 18.54 0.36
N MET A 194 0.04 19.47 -0.33
CA MET A 194 0.45 20.87 -0.40
C MET A 194 -0.68 21.74 0.13
N ASP A 195 -0.36 22.67 1.02
CA ASP A 195 -1.31 23.61 1.64
C ASP A 195 -1.15 25.05 1.12
N ASP A 196 -0.09 25.33 0.36
CA ASP A 196 0.16 26.65 -0.23
C ASP A 196 -0.75 26.90 -1.45
N PRO A 197 -1.68 27.89 -1.39
CA PRO A 197 -2.51 28.25 -2.53
C PRO A 197 -1.70 28.74 -3.73
N ALA A 198 -0.56 29.42 -3.50
CA ALA A 198 0.29 29.93 -4.58
C ALA A 198 0.90 28.80 -5.41
N PHE A 199 1.14 27.63 -4.81
CA PHE A 199 1.54 26.44 -5.54
C PHE A 199 0.48 26.02 -6.55
N PHE A 200 -0.79 25.98 -6.14
CA PHE A 200 -1.87 25.54 -7.02
C PHE A 200 -2.19 26.52 -8.14
N GLU A 201 -1.92 27.83 -7.94
CA GLU A 201 -1.99 28.84 -8.99
C GLU A 201 -0.84 28.69 -10.00
N ALA A 202 0.37 28.32 -9.55
CA ALA A 202 1.51 28.06 -10.43
C ALA A 202 1.42 26.71 -11.16
N ALA A 203 0.89 25.69 -10.48
CA ALA A 203 0.78 24.31 -10.95
C ALA A 203 -0.38 24.11 -11.95
N VAL A 204 -0.37 24.87 -13.04
CA VAL A 204 -1.34 24.74 -14.13
C VAL A 204 -1.12 23.45 -14.93
N ASP A 205 -2.17 22.98 -15.61
CA ASP A 205 -2.07 21.79 -16.46
C ASP A 205 -0.99 21.98 -17.54
N SER A 206 -0.19 20.94 -17.78
CA SER A 206 0.93 20.95 -18.73
C SER A 206 2.14 21.80 -18.37
N ALA A 207 2.16 22.47 -17.21
CA ALA A 207 3.37 23.16 -16.73
C ALA A 207 4.50 22.15 -16.43
N GLU A 208 5.74 22.59 -16.67
CA GLU A 208 6.94 21.83 -16.30
C GLU A 208 7.18 21.96 -14.79
N ILE A 209 7.56 20.85 -14.18
CA ILE A 209 7.81 20.75 -12.75
C ILE A 209 9.09 19.96 -12.50
N SER A 210 9.89 20.43 -11.54
CA SER A 210 11.01 19.67 -10.97
C SER A 210 10.81 19.50 -9.47
N ILE A 211 10.99 18.29 -8.95
CA ILE A 211 10.85 17.97 -7.52
C ILE A 211 12.17 17.42 -7.01
N ASP A 212 12.81 18.16 -6.10
CA ASP A 212 14.01 17.77 -5.39
C ASP A 212 13.64 17.13 -4.04
N LEU A 213 13.85 15.82 -3.92
CA LEU A 213 13.55 15.04 -2.72
C LEU A 213 14.58 15.18 -1.61
N GLU A 214 15.77 15.71 -1.91
CA GLU A 214 16.81 15.95 -0.91
C GLU A 214 16.58 17.29 -0.22
N ALA A 215 16.32 18.33 -1.01
CA ALA A 215 16.01 19.67 -0.52
C ALA A 215 14.54 19.83 -0.08
N ASN A 216 13.67 18.87 -0.40
CA ASN A 216 12.21 18.96 -0.28
C ASN A 216 11.65 20.22 -0.96
N LYS A 217 12.09 20.46 -2.19
CA LYS A 217 11.73 21.63 -2.99
C LYS A 217 11.05 21.26 -4.30
N ILE A 218 10.18 22.14 -4.76
CA ILE A 218 9.51 22.04 -6.05
C ILE A 218 9.76 23.34 -6.80
N ASN A 219 10.15 23.24 -8.06
CA ASN A 219 10.23 24.39 -8.96
C ASN A 219 9.21 24.25 -10.09
N ILE A 220 8.49 25.33 -10.36
CA ILE A 220 7.55 25.47 -11.48
C ILE A 220 7.84 26.83 -12.13
N GLY A 221 8.52 26.81 -13.28
CA GLY A 221 9.03 28.04 -13.90
C GLY A 221 10.01 28.77 -12.98
N GLU A 222 9.69 30.02 -12.61
CA GLU A 222 10.49 30.84 -11.68
C GLU A 222 10.05 30.72 -10.21
N ALA A 223 8.95 29.99 -9.93
CA ALA A 223 8.43 29.83 -8.58
C ALA A 223 9.04 28.61 -7.89
N GLU A 224 9.44 28.79 -6.62
CA GLU A 224 9.96 27.74 -5.73
C GLU A 224 9.00 27.52 -4.56
N PHE A 225 8.69 26.26 -4.26
CA PHE A 225 7.84 25.85 -3.15
C PHE A 225 8.56 24.78 -2.31
N SER A 226 8.27 24.74 -1.01
CA SER A 226 8.78 23.69 -0.10
C SER A 226 7.66 22.73 0.26
N PHE A 227 7.96 21.46 0.43
CA PHE A 227 7.01 20.47 0.94
C PHE A 227 7.59 19.71 2.14
N GLN A 228 6.75 18.92 2.80
CA GLN A 228 7.15 18.04 3.89
C GLN A 228 6.96 16.59 3.47
N LEU A 229 7.99 15.78 3.74
CA LEU A 229 7.95 14.34 3.53
C LEU A 229 8.67 13.69 4.72
N SER A 230 8.02 12.72 5.36
CA SER A 230 8.67 12.02 6.47
C SER A 230 9.83 11.16 5.95
N THR A 231 10.83 10.92 6.80
CA THR A 231 11.93 10.01 6.45
C THR A 231 11.41 8.63 6.06
N MET A 232 10.44 8.09 6.80
CA MET A 232 9.88 6.78 6.49
C MET A 232 9.22 6.74 5.11
N GLU A 233 8.42 7.75 4.76
CA GLU A 233 7.75 7.80 3.44
C GLU A 233 8.78 7.89 2.32
N ARG A 234 9.79 8.76 2.46
CA ARG A 234 10.87 8.89 1.48
C ARG A 234 11.56 7.55 1.27
N GLU A 235 12.13 6.98 2.32
CA GLU A 235 12.90 5.72 2.26
C GLU A 235 12.05 4.55 1.73
N LEU A 236 10.77 4.49 2.09
CA LEU A 236 9.87 3.45 1.60
C LEU A 236 9.60 3.59 0.09
N VAL A 237 9.37 4.81 -0.39
CA VAL A 237 9.23 5.09 -1.81
C VAL A 237 10.54 4.78 -2.56
N GLU A 238 11.70 5.13 -1.99
CA GLU A 238 13.00 4.81 -2.60
C GLU A 238 13.24 3.30 -2.72
N ALA A 239 12.78 2.55 -1.73
CA ALA A 239 12.84 1.10 -1.76
C ALA A 239 11.84 0.46 -2.74
N GLY A 240 10.92 1.24 -3.33
CA GLY A 240 9.86 0.75 -4.23
C GLY A 240 8.62 0.23 -3.48
N GLY A 241 8.41 0.68 -2.25
CA GLY A 241 7.31 0.25 -1.38
C GLY A 241 7.71 -0.84 -0.38
N ILE A 242 6.75 -1.26 0.44
CA ILE A 242 6.98 -2.15 1.58
C ILE A 242 7.38 -3.56 1.16
N THR A 243 6.84 -4.09 0.07
CA THR A 243 7.16 -5.44 -0.38
C THR A 243 8.59 -5.55 -0.91
N PRO A 244 9.06 -4.69 -1.83
CA PRO A 244 10.47 -4.68 -2.22
C PRO A 244 11.41 -4.36 -1.06
N ALA A 245 11.04 -3.42 -0.19
CA ALA A 245 11.83 -3.10 0.99
C ALA A 245 11.97 -4.31 1.93
N PHE A 246 10.88 -5.04 2.20
CA PHE A 246 10.93 -6.26 3.02
C PHE A 246 11.75 -7.37 2.36
N LYS A 247 11.72 -7.51 1.03
CA LYS A 247 12.59 -8.45 0.31
C LYS A 247 14.07 -8.08 0.48
N LYS A 248 14.40 -6.79 0.53
CA LYS A 248 15.76 -6.29 0.69
C LYS A 248 16.28 -6.39 2.12
N PHE A 249 15.47 -6.03 3.11
CA PHE A 249 15.91 -5.85 4.50
C PHE A 249 15.37 -6.91 5.48
N GLY A 250 14.44 -7.76 5.05
CA GLY A 250 13.84 -8.81 5.86
C GLY A 250 13.20 -8.28 7.15
N LYS A 251 13.43 -8.98 8.27
CA LYS A 251 12.86 -8.63 9.58
C LYS A 251 13.39 -7.32 10.15
N GLN A 252 14.54 -6.83 9.67
CA GLN A 252 15.17 -5.60 10.14
C GLN A 252 14.70 -4.36 9.37
N LEU A 253 13.68 -4.50 8.51
CA LEU A 253 13.15 -3.45 7.63
C LEU A 253 13.03 -2.08 8.31
N PHE A 254 12.32 -2.02 9.43
CA PHE A 254 12.04 -0.75 10.09
C PHE A 254 13.28 -0.19 10.81
N ASP A 255 14.15 -1.04 11.35
CA ASP A 255 15.39 -0.60 11.99
C ASP A 255 16.35 0.01 10.96
N MET A 256 16.41 -0.60 9.76
CA MET A 256 17.24 -0.16 8.65
C MET A 256 16.70 1.12 8.00
N ILE A 257 15.39 1.18 7.73
CA ILE A 257 14.74 2.35 7.09
C ILE A 257 14.76 3.58 8.01
N CYS A 258 14.54 3.40 9.31
CA CYS A 258 14.47 4.54 10.24
C CYS A 258 15.85 4.95 10.80
N GLY A 259 16.94 4.35 10.31
CA GLY A 259 18.30 4.66 10.78
C GLY A 259 18.53 4.31 12.25
N SER A 260 17.77 3.36 12.82
CA SER A 260 17.92 2.94 14.20
C SER A 260 18.94 1.80 14.33
N THR A 261 20.10 1.95 13.72
CA THR A 261 21.29 1.17 14.12
C THR A 261 21.85 1.78 15.40
N LYS A 262 21.24 1.45 16.54
CA LYS A 262 22.01 1.37 17.78
C LYS A 262 22.44 -0.07 17.93
N ASP A 263 23.69 -0.33 17.54
CA ASP A 263 24.44 -1.32 18.28
C ASP A 263 24.39 -0.88 19.76
N GLY A 264 23.74 -1.70 20.58
CA GLY A 264 23.31 -1.29 21.91
C GLY A 264 22.08 -2.05 22.35
N ARG A 265 22.32 -3.25 22.87
CA ARG A 265 21.45 -3.92 23.83
C ARG A 265 20.79 -2.86 24.75
N ARG A 266 19.53 -2.53 24.52
CA ARG A 266 18.67 -2.04 25.59
C ARG A 266 18.19 -3.29 26.31
N THR A 267 18.92 -3.67 27.35
CA THR A 267 18.35 -4.46 28.44
C THR A 267 17.16 -3.69 28.96
N VAL A 268 15.96 -4.13 28.60
CA VAL A 268 14.77 -3.77 29.38
C VAL A 268 14.91 -4.58 30.67
N GLU A 269 15.47 -3.97 31.71
CA GLU A 269 15.31 -4.48 33.05
C GLU A 269 13.83 -4.35 33.40
N VAL A 270 13.11 -5.47 33.30
CA VAL A 270 11.82 -5.62 33.98
C VAL A 270 12.14 -5.80 35.46
N GLY A 271 12.46 -4.69 36.12
CA GLY A 271 12.54 -4.60 37.56
C GLY A 271 11.14 -4.72 38.13
N GLY A 272 10.76 -5.94 38.50
CA GLY A 272 9.55 -6.18 39.28
C GLY A 272 9.64 -5.45 40.62
N GLN A 273 8.78 -4.46 40.82
CA GLN A 273 8.29 -4.11 42.14
C GLN A 273 6.80 -4.43 42.19
N ALA A 274 6.52 -5.66 42.64
CA ALA A 274 5.28 -5.93 43.33
C ALA A 274 5.27 -5.09 44.62
N ALA A 275 4.58 -3.95 44.59
CA ALA A 275 4.14 -3.26 45.78
C ALA A 275 2.65 -2.92 45.57
N GLY A 276 1.83 -3.52 46.43
CA GLY A 276 0.39 -3.64 46.23
C GLY A 276 -0.37 -2.33 46.16
N MET A 277 -1.46 -2.37 45.41
CA MET A 277 -2.58 -1.45 45.56
C MET A 277 -3.85 -2.30 45.60
N GLN A 278 -4.47 -2.33 46.78
CA GLN A 278 -5.82 -2.81 47.01
C GLN A 278 -6.81 -1.93 46.24
N TRP A 279 -7.78 -2.58 45.59
CA TRP A 279 -9.12 -2.03 45.39
C TRP A 279 -10.07 -2.82 46.28
#